data_AF-A0A7Y7IZT8-F1
#
_entry.id   AF-A0A7Y7IZT8-F1
#
_cell.length_a   1.000
_cell.length_b   1.000
_cell.length_c   1.000
_cell.angle_alpha   90.00
_cell.angle_beta   90.00
_cell.angle_gamma   90.00
#
_symmetry.space_group_name_H-M   'P 1'
#
loop_
_entity.id
_entity.type
_entity.pdbx_description
1 polymer ?
#
loop_
_entity_poly.entity_id
_entity_poly.type
_entity_poly.pdbx_seq_one_letter_code
_entity_poly.pdbx_strand_id
1 'polypeptide(L)' 'AAAGAAGLEVHAGHGLTYEKVGPIAALPQVVELNIGHFLIGQAIFDGLPAVIAAMRRAMDRA' A
#
# COMPACT_ATOMS: atom_id res chain seq x y z
N ALA A 1 6.06 -0.53 -16.48
CA ALA A 1 6.41 -1.98 -16.37
C ALA A 1 5.74 -2.74 -17.51
N ALA A 2 6.31 -3.88 -17.93
CA ALA A 2 5.82 -4.68 -19.07
C ALA A 2 4.31 -5.02 -18.99
N ALA A 3 3.79 -5.29 -17.79
CA ALA A 3 2.37 -5.57 -17.56
C ALA A 3 1.44 -4.38 -17.94
N GLY A 4 1.78 -3.16 -17.51
CA GLY A 4 0.99 -1.97 -17.86
C GLY A 4 1.03 -1.66 -19.36
N ALA A 5 2.15 -1.91 -20.02
CA ALA A 5 2.25 -1.79 -21.49
C ALA A 5 1.44 -2.86 -22.23
N ALA A 6 1.15 -3.99 -21.59
CA ALA A 6 0.29 -5.05 -22.10
C ALA A 6 -1.20 -4.84 -21.78
N GLY A 7 -1.58 -3.69 -21.18
CA GLY A 7 -2.97 -3.38 -20.82
C GLY A 7 -3.48 -4.09 -19.57
N LEU A 8 -2.58 -4.66 -18.74
CA LEU A 8 -2.94 -5.30 -17.48
C LEU A 8 -2.94 -4.30 -16.32
N GLU A 9 -3.92 -4.40 -15.43
CA GLU A 9 -3.87 -3.70 -14.15
C GLU A 9 -2.71 -4.24 -13.29
N VAL A 10 -1.96 -3.33 -12.67
CA VAL A 10 -0.84 -3.70 -11.81
C VAL A 10 -1.23 -3.49 -10.36
N HIS A 11 -1.26 -4.59 -9.61
CA HIS A 11 -1.53 -4.60 -8.17
C HIS A 11 -0.26 -5.04 -7.44
N ALA A 12 -0.03 -4.51 -6.22
CA ALA A 12 1.09 -4.89 -5.35
C ALA A 12 0.63 -4.93 -3.88
N GLY A 13 1.53 -5.22 -2.93
CA GLY A 13 1.18 -5.07 -1.51
C GLY A 13 1.88 -5.96 -0.49
N HIS A 14 2.54 -7.05 -0.91
CA HIS A 14 3.19 -7.95 0.04
C HIS A 14 4.36 -7.27 0.78
N GLY A 15 4.35 -7.33 2.11
CA GLY A 15 5.44 -6.83 2.96
C GLY A 15 5.54 -5.30 3.11
N LEU A 16 4.53 -4.54 2.68
CA LEU A 16 4.51 -3.08 2.82
C LEU A 16 4.29 -2.65 4.27
N THR A 17 5.01 -1.60 4.64
CA THR A 17 4.95 -0.88 5.94
C THR A 17 4.76 0.61 5.67
N TYR A 18 4.56 1.43 6.68
CA TYR A 18 4.38 2.88 6.51
C TYR A 18 5.54 3.56 5.77
N GLU A 19 6.77 3.09 5.97
CA GLU A 19 7.99 3.66 5.39
C GLU A 19 8.23 3.17 3.96
N LYS A 20 7.76 1.96 3.64
CA LYS A 20 8.03 1.30 2.36
C LYS A 20 6.90 1.47 1.34
N VAL A 21 5.70 1.87 1.78
CA VAL A 21 4.53 2.00 0.89
C VAL A 21 4.72 3.12 -0.13
N GLY A 22 5.38 4.22 0.25
CA GLY A 22 5.45 5.43 -0.57
C GLY A 22 6.05 5.22 -1.96
N PRO A 23 7.29 4.70 -2.08
CA PRO A 23 7.90 4.44 -3.38
C PRO A 23 7.09 3.51 -4.29
N ILE A 24 6.26 2.61 -3.73
CA ILE A 24 5.40 1.71 -4.51
C ILE A 24 4.10 2.42 -4.91
N ALA A 25 3.50 3.21 -4.02
CA ALA A 25 2.30 4.00 -4.28
C ALA A 25 2.52 5.07 -5.35
N ALA A 26 3.74 5.61 -5.45
CA ALA A 26 4.12 6.61 -6.46
C ALA A 26 4.31 6.03 -7.87
N LEU A 27 4.29 4.70 -8.05
CA LEU A 27 4.44 4.08 -9.35
C LEU A 27 3.15 4.27 -10.18
N PRO A 28 3.18 4.98 -11.33
CA PRO A 28 1.98 5.33 -12.06
C PRO A 28 1.21 4.13 -12.62
N GLN A 29 1.88 2.98 -12.80
CA GLN A 29 1.22 1.76 -13.24
C GLN A 29 0.44 1.05 -12.14
N VAL A 30 0.71 1.33 -10.85
CA VAL A 30 0.10 0.62 -9.73
C VAL A 30 -1.30 1.19 -9.47
N VAL A 31 -2.29 0.32 -9.54
CA VAL A 31 -3.71 0.67 -9.35
C VAL A 31 -4.15 0.41 -7.91
N GLU A 32 -3.62 -0.65 -7.29
CA GLU A 32 -4.04 -1.07 -5.96
C GLU A 32 -2.88 -1.64 -5.13
N LEU A 33 -2.91 -1.37 -3.80
CA LEU A 33 -2.00 -1.92 -2.80
C LEU A 33 -2.76 -2.75 -1.76
N ASN A 34 -2.62 -4.07 -1.84
CA ASN A 34 -3.24 -5.04 -0.93
C ASN A 34 -2.33 -5.36 0.26
N ILE A 35 -2.58 -4.75 1.41
CA ILE A 35 -1.72 -4.84 2.60
C ILE A 35 -2.47 -5.55 3.73
N GLY A 36 -1.90 -6.65 4.23
CA GLY A 36 -2.52 -7.48 5.28
C GLY A 36 -1.77 -7.45 6.61
N HIS A 37 -0.77 -8.32 6.76
CA HIS A 37 -0.08 -8.62 8.03
C HIS A 37 0.35 -7.36 8.81
N PHE A 38 0.91 -6.36 8.13
CA PHE A 38 1.34 -5.12 8.77
C PHE A 38 0.16 -4.34 9.39
N LEU A 39 -0.97 -4.20 8.67
CA LEU A 39 -2.13 -3.48 9.19
C LEU A 39 -2.72 -4.18 10.41
N ILE A 40 -2.86 -5.50 10.36
CA ILE A 40 -3.38 -6.27 11.50
C ILE A 40 -2.41 -6.23 12.68
N GLY A 41 -1.10 -6.35 12.44
CA GLY A 41 -0.07 -6.26 13.47
C GLY A 41 -0.07 -4.91 14.19
N GLN A 42 -0.20 -3.80 13.45
CA GLN A 42 -0.30 -2.46 14.06
C GLN A 42 -1.66 -2.23 14.75
N ALA A 43 -2.74 -2.83 14.22
CA ALA A 43 -4.08 -2.66 14.78
C ALA A 43 -4.23 -3.23 16.20
N ILE A 44 -3.34 -4.14 16.61
CA ILE A 44 -3.27 -4.63 18.00
C ILE A 44 -2.97 -3.49 18.98
N PHE A 45 -2.22 -2.47 18.55
CA PHE A 45 -1.79 -1.35 19.39
C PHE A 45 -2.68 -0.12 19.21
N ASP A 46 -2.94 0.26 17.96
CA ASP A 46 -3.56 1.55 17.64
C ASP A 46 -5.04 1.43 17.23
N GLY A 47 -5.54 0.20 17.07
CA GLY A 47 -6.85 -0.09 16.52
C GLY A 47 -6.91 0.01 14.99
N LEU A 48 -7.74 -0.84 14.39
CA LEU A 48 -7.81 -0.97 12.93
C LEU A 48 -8.17 0.33 12.18
N PRO A 49 -9.14 1.16 12.62
CA PRO A 49 -9.47 2.40 11.92
C PRO A 49 -8.29 3.39 11.84
N ALA A 50 -7.53 3.56 12.94
CA ALA A 50 -6.40 4.47 12.98
C ALA A 50 -5.27 4.02 12.04
N VAL A 51 -5.01 2.72 12.01
CA VAL A 51 -3.97 2.09 11.17
C VAL A 51 -4.29 2.18 9.69
N ILE A 52 -5.54 1.95 9.29
CA ILE A 52 -5.99 2.12 7.89
C ILE A 52 -5.81 3.58 7.47
N ALA A 53 -6.26 4.53 8.30
CA ALA A 53 -6.13 5.94 8.00
C ALA A 53 -4.65 6.38 7.91
N ALA A 54 -3.79 5.85 8.78
CA ALA A 54 -2.35 6.11 8.74
C ALA A 54 -1.68 5.58 7.47
N MET A 55 -2.03 4.35 7.05
CA MET A 55 -1.52 3.76 5.80
C MET A 55 -1.97 4.57 4.60
N ARG A 56 -3.26 4.96 4.56
CA ARG A 56 -3.78 5.79 3.48
C ARG A 56 -3.03 7.12 3.37
N ARG A 57 -2.83 7.81 4.50
CA ARG A 57 -2.02 9.03 4.52
C ARG A 57 -0.57 8.81 4.09
N ALA A 58 0.02 7.64 4.36
CA ALA A 58 1.37 7.31 3.90
C ALA A 58 1.44 7.10 2.39
N MET A 59 0.39 6.52 1.78
CA MET A 59 0.24 6.41 0.33
C MET A 59 0.04 7.78 -0.31
N ASP A 60 -0.84 8.62 0.25
CA ASP A 60 -1.19 9.93 -0.35
C ASP A 60 -0.05 10.97 -0.24
N ARG A 61 0.95 10.74 0.62
CA ARG A 61 2.14 11.61 0.76
C ARG A 61 3.28 11.25 -0.19
N ALA A 62 3.15 10.14 -0.93
CA ALA A 62 4.16 9.66 -1.86
C ALA A 62 4.12 10.43 -3.19
#